data_AF-A0A9P7MUI3-F1
#
_entry.id   AF-A0A9P7MUI3-F1
#
_cell.length_a   1.000
_cell.length_b   1.000
_cell.length_c   1.000
_cell.angle_alpha   90.00
_cell.angle_beta   90.00
_cell.angle_gamma   90.00
#
_symmetry.space_group_name_H-M   'P 1'
#
loop_
_entity.id
_entity.type
_entity.pdbx_description
1 polymer ?
#
loop_
_entity_poly.entity_id
_entity_poly.type
_entity_poly.pdbx_seq_one_letter_code
_entity_poly.pdbx_strand_id
1 'polypeptide(L)'
;MAGEDYVWLEGESSHMQAEKFPLSRKPHKSPIGPSQEPSPNRKQTVVQDFSLTHIMSGLRESARLARLFGQRRLPLKAPQSCARQFTSTAAGNSQTLKADQLADLESTTTYTSPAPEQESIDKFKTGTHRTNEERLPGGRYQYHPPKYYRGPLHPVQSPESSDPTARDFVPGPFSVPRLKQTYESTIAHDLMTMTYKHKPPGYVAPESNKGHLREWDDSSPYHKNRPRRAPRGGASSRLGLIERDVEWNNIPKLSAVTINSYAPEACHSKDYLHVTRAVIQAISGAYPEVTTIKHQVSQWRIREGDKAGCKVTLHGSAASEFVDKLITLVLPKIKDWPGIKASTGDDSGNLAFGMKPEWVTYFPEIEFNFDMYPPRLIPGCDIFLHTTGTSDRQGRLLLQALGFPFYGKKTR
;
A
#
# COMPACT_ATOMS: atom_id res chain seq x y z
N MET A 1 -12.67 -57.91 -37.93
CA MET A 1 -12.81 -59.30 -37.45
C MET A 1 -11.73 -59.52 -36.41
N ALA A 2 -12.14 -59.85 -35.18
CA ALA A 2 -11.37 -60.19 -33.97
C ALA A 2 -10.35 -59.13 -33.49
N GLY A 3 -10.46 -58.44 -32.36
CA GLY A 3 -11.27 -58.65 -31.15
C GLY A 3 -10.44 -59.41 -30.10
N GLU A 4 -9.97 -58.72 -29.07
CA GLU A 4 -9.63 -59.31 -27.76
C GLU A 4 -9.64 -58.21 -26.68
N ASP A 5 -10.73 -58.23 -25.91
CA ASP A 5 -10.98 -57.46 -24.71
C ASP A 5 -10.33 -58.16 -23.50
N TYR A 6 -9.82 -57.39 -22.53
CA TYR A 6 -9.61 -57.88 -21.17
C TYR A 6 -10.39 -57.03 -20.18
N VAL A 7 -11.46 -57.63 -19.68
CA VAL A 7 -12.27 -57.24 -18.53
C VAL A 7 -11.69 -57.94 -17.30
N TRP A 8 -11.59 -57.25 -16.16
CA TRP A 8 -11.57 -57.88 -14.85
C TRP A 8 -12.63 -57.26 -13.97
N LEU A 9 -13.51 -58.14 -13.48
CA LEU A 9 -14.65 -57.88 -12.61
C LEU A 9 -14.27 -57.94 -11.12
N GLU A 10 -15.21 -57.41 -10.35
CA GLU A 10 -15.28 -57.16 -8.92
C GLU A 10 -15.11 -58.39 -8.00
N GLY A 11 -14.88 -58.12 -6.71
CA GLY A 11 -14.92 -59.12 -5.63
C GLY A 11 -14.67 -58.54 -4.24
N GLU A 12 -15.72 -57.93 -3.67
CA GLU A 12 -16.17 -57.88 -2.26
C GLU A 12 -15.18 -58.28 -1.12
N SER A 13 -14.88 -57.38 -0.17
CA SER A 13 -15.59 -57.13 1.11
C SER A 13 -15.15 -58.02 2.29
N SER A 14 -14.71 -57.38 3.38
CA SER A 14 -15.03 -57.77 4.76
C SER A 14 -14.51 -56.76 5.77
N HIS A 15 -15.21 -56.76 6.90
CA HIS A 15 -15.40 -55.72 7.90
C HIS A 15 -14.31 -55.63 8.99
N MET A 16 -14.29 -54.45 9.61
CA MET A 16 -14.09 -54.17 11.05
C MET A 16 -12.73 -54.50 11.70
N GLN A 17 -12.11 -53.50 12.31
CA GLN A 17 -12.31 -53.24 13.75
C GLN A 17 -11.77 -51.86 14.14
N ALA A 18 -12.58 -51.17 14.93
CA ALA A 18 -12.24 -49.94 15.62
C ALA A 18 -11.62 -50.29 16.97
N GLU A 19 -10.51 -49.65 17.33
CA GLU A 19 -10.07 -49.57 18.72
C GLU A 19 -9.76 -48.12 19.09
N LYS A 20 -10.01 -47.85 20.37
CA LYS A 20 -10.35 -46.57 20.97
C LYS A 20 -9.33 -46.30 22.10
N PHE A 21 -8.93 -45.04 22.25
CA PHE A 21 -8.43 -44.37 23.48
C PHE A 21 -6.98 -44.65 23.97
N PRO A 22 -6.39 -43.84 24.88
CA PRO A 22 -6.54 -42.38 25.13
C PRO A 22 -5.24 -41.62 25.55
N LEU A 23 -5.38 -40.29 25.67
CA LEU A 23 -4.82 -39.38 26.70
C LEU A 23 -3.34 -38.96 26.73
N SER A 24 -3.17 -37.63 26.65
CA SER A 24 -2.46 -36.77 27.62
C SER A 24 -0.94 -36.92 27.77
N ARG A 25 -0.22 -35.84 27.43
CA ARG A 25 0.81 -35.26 28.31
C ARG A 25 1.09 -33.78 27.98
N LYS A 26 1.14 -33.00 29.06
CA LYS A 26 1.33 -31.54 29.17
C LYS A 26 2.77 -31.08 28.78
N PRO A 27 2.98 -29.76 28.56
CA PRO A 27 4.26 -29.20 28.14
C PRO A 27 5.30 -29.17 29.28
N HIS A 28 6.56 -29.45 28.95
CA HIS A 28 7.68 -29.33 29.87
C HIS A 28 8.08 -27.86 30.06
N LYS A 29 8.10 -27.45 31.34
CA LYS A 29 8.65 -26.20 31.85
C LYS A 29 10.18 -26.20 31.75
N SER A 30 10.73 -25.04 31.40
CA SER A 30 12.11 -24.61 31.65
C SER A 30 12.42 -24.52 33.15
N PRO A 31 13.69 -24.73 33.57
CA PRO A 31 14.22 -24.11 34.77
C PRO A 31 15.19 -22.97 34.42
N ILE A 32 14.95 -21.83 35.06
CA ILE A 32 15.83 -20.67 35.19
C ILE A 32 16.85 -20.98 36.30
N GLY A 33 18.11 -20.63 36.07
CA GLY A 33 19.17 -20.54 37.08
C GLY A 33 20.24 -19.52 36.65
N PRO A 34 20.78 -18.69 37.56
CA PRO A 34 21.36 -17.38 37.24
C PRO A 34 22.89 -17.40 37.07
N SER A 35 23.44 -16.55 36.19
CA SER A 35 24.86 -16.16 36.19
C SER A 35 24.99 -14.77 35.54
N GLN A 36 25.21 -13.75 36.38
CA GLN A 36 26.49 -13.02 36.53
C GLN A 36 26.74 -11.97 35.43
N GLU A 37 26.44 -10.71 35.79
CA GLU A 37 26.99 -9.50 35.18
C GLU A 37 28.52 -9.48 35.27
N PRO A 38 29.19 -8.80 34.33
CA PRO A 38 30.29 -7.95 34.72
C PRO A 38 30.08 -6.48 34.29
N SER A 39 30.40 -5.60 35.23
CA SER A 39 30.43 -4.14 35.13
C SER A 39 31.54 -3.62 34.20
N PRO A 40 31.42 -2.37 33.70
CA PRO A 40 32.32 -1.83 32.69
C PRO A 40 33.54 -1.16 33.30
N ASN A 41 34.73 -1.45 32.76
CA ASN A 41 35.97 -0.77 33.12
C ASN A 41 36.31 0.36 32.13
N ARG A 42 36.28 1.56 32.71
CA ARG A 42 36.76 2.88 32.33
C ARG A 42 38.16 2.88 31.67
N LYS A 43 38.30 3.54 30.51
CA LYS A 43 39.54 4.24 30.13
C LYS A 43 39.20 5.66 29.64
N GLN A 44 39.85 6.60 30.30
CA GLN A 44 39.81 8.04 30.08
C GLN A 44 40.80 8.44 28.97
N THR A 45 40.35 9.35 28.09
CA THR A 45 41.15 10.32 27.33
C THR A 45 40.16 11.46 27.06
N VAL A 46 40.08 12.53 27.86
CA VAL A 46 40.93 13.73 27.89
C VAL A 46 41.36 14.13 26.47
N VAL A 47 40.78 15.21 25.93
CA VAL A 47 41.47 16.42 25.45
C VAL A 47 40.46 17.45 24.90
N GLN A 48 40.44 18.59 25.61
CA GLN A 48 40.31 19.99 25.17
C GLN A 48 39.02 20.54 24.56
N ASP A 49 38.37 21.35 25.39
CA ASP A 49 37.63 22.56 25.04
C ASP A 49 38.42 23.49 24.11
N PHE A 50 37.74 24.01 23.09
CA PHE A 50 38.02 25.32 22.53
C PHE A 50 36.69 26.02 22.24
N SER A 51 36.24 26.84 23.19
CA SER A 51 35.41 28.00 22.89
C SER A 51 36.27 29.03 22.16
N LEU A 52 35.81 29.62 21.06
CA LEU A 52 36.02 31.04 20.75
C LEU A 52 35.02 31.51 19.67
N THR A 53 34.17 32.42 20.15
CA THR A 53 33.44 33.52 19.54
C THR A 53 33.72 33.93 18.08
N HIS A 54 32.61 34.30 17.42
CA HIS A 54 32.38 35.42 16.48
C HIS A 54 33.04 35.39 15.10
N ILE A 55 32.23 35.27 14.04
CA ILE A 55 32.15 36.27 12.95
C ILE A 55 30.67 36.39 12.52
N MET A 56 30.17 37.63 12.53
CA MET A 56 28.86 38.04 12.04
C MET A 56 28.76 38.02 10.51
N SER A 57 27.52 38.08 10.04
CA SER A 57 27.03 38.85 8.88
C SER A 57 26.40 38.01 7.77
N GLY A 58 25.16 38.36 7.43
CA GLY A 58 24.43 37.73 6.32
C GLY A 58 22.91 37.81 6.33
N LEU A 59 22.30 38.74 7.08
CA LEU A 59 20.91 39.14 6.85
C LEU A 59 20.80 39.76 5.44
N ARG A 60 20.03 39.13 4.55
CA ARG A 60 19.45 39.79 3.37
C ARG A 60 17.94 39.91 3.57
N GLU A 61 17.56 40.96 4.28
CA GLU A 61 16.24 41.55 4.18
C GLU A 61 16.13 42.28 2.83
N SER A 62 15.12 41.91 2.05
CA SER A 62 14.67 42.67 0.88
C SER A 62 13.74 43.80 1.33
N ALA A 63 14.33 44.94 1.68
CA ALA A 63 13.60 46.18 1.88
C ALA A 63 14.29 47.32 1.12
N ARG A 64 13.69 47.75 0.01
CA ARG A 64 13.55 49.15 -0.46
C ARG A 64 13.02 49.16 -1.90
N LEU A 65 11.84 49.73 -2.08
CA LEU A 65 11.73 51.00 -2.81
C LEU A 65 10.45 51.71 -2.37
N ALA A 66 10.65 52.95 -1.94
CA ALA A 66 9.66 53.81 -1.33
C ALA A 66 9.00 54.72 -2.37
N ARG A 67 7.77 55.12 -2.05
CA ARG A 67 7.14 56.42 -2.30
C ARG A 67 7.10 56.94 -3.73
N LEU A 68 5.88 57.13 -4.24
CA LEU A 68 5.41 58.41 -4.79
C LEU A 68 3.87 58.46 -4.69
N PHE A 69 3.34 59.67 -4.53
CA PHE A 69 1.94 60.09 -4.31
C PHE A 69 1.52 60.34 -2.87
N GLY A 70 1.82 61.57 -2.43
CA GLY A 70 1.03 62.26 -1.42
C GLY A 70 -0.33 62.65 -1.99
N GLN A 71 -1.39 62.37 -1.23
CA GLN A 71 -2.66 63.05 -1.37
C GLN A 71 -3.17 63.47 0.02
N ARG A 72 -3.55 64.74 0.09
CA ARG A 72 -4.13 65.44 1.25
C ARG A 72 -5.36 64.68 1.77
N ARG A 73 -5.44 64.45 3.09
CA ARG A 73 -6.68 64.06 3.75
C ARG A 73 -7.55 65.30 3.98
N LEU A 74 -8.74 65.32 3.36
CA LEU A 74 -9.86 66.17 3.76
C LEU A 74 -10.85 65.34 4.59
N PRO A 75 -11.55 65.92 5.58
CA PRO A 75 -12.51 65.18 6.40
C PRO A 75 -13.83 64.99 5.65
N LEU A 76 -14.16 63.75 5.29
CA LEU A 76 -15.47 63.39 4.75
C LEU A 76 -16.40 62.94 5.89
N LYS A 77 -17.48 63.70 6.09
CA LYS A 77 -18.64 63.35 6.92
C LYS A 77 -19.36 62.14 6.28
N ALA A 78 -19.65 61.10 7.06
CA ALA A 78 -20.45 59.97 6.61
C ALA A 78 -21.89 60.42 6.26
N PRO A 79 -22.49 59.98 5.13
CA PRO A 79 -23.91 60.20 4.87
C PRO A 79 -24.75 59.21 5.69
N GLN A 80 -25.83 59.71 6.29
CA GLN A 80 -26.87 58.87 6.87
C GLN A 80 -27.64 58.18 5.73
N SER A 81 -27.50 56.87 5.60
CA SER A 81 -28.32 56.08 4.68
C SER A 81 -29.67 55.79 5.34
N CYS A 82 -30.74 56.40 4.83
CA CYS A 82 -32.11 55.96 5.06
C CYS A 82 -32.29 54.55 4.47
N ALA A 83 -32.21 53.52 5.31
CA ALA A 83 -32.63 52.18 4.95
C ALA A 83 -34.16 52.11 5.04
N ARG A 84 -34.85 52.02 3.89
CA ARG A 84 -36.23 51.53 3.85
C ARG A 84 -36.20 50.03 4.11
N GLN A 85 -36.66 49.61 5.28
CA GLN A 85 -36.86 48.22 5.62
C GLN A 85 -38.09 47.68 4.87
N PHE A 86 -37.88 46.77 3.91
CA PHE A 86 -38.92 45.83 3.53
C PHE A 86 -38.88 44.69 4.54
N THR A 87 -39.76 44.72 5.52
CA THR A 87 -39.96 43.63 6.48
C THR A 87 -40.72 42.49 5.79
N SER A 88 -40.00 41.49 5.29
CA SER A 88 -40.59 40.17 5.04
C SER A 88 -40.74 39.46 6.38
N THR A 89 -41.97 39.24 6.84
CA THR A 89 -42.33 38.57 8.11
C THR A 89 -41.99 37.06 8.17
N ALA A 90 -41.21 36.54 7.21
CA ALA A 90 -40.72 35.15 7.21
C ALA A 90 -39.27 34.99 7.71
N ALA A 91 -38.56 36.07 8.06
CA ALA A 91 -37.17 35.99 8.52
C ALA A 91 -37.02 35.66 10.03
N GLY A 92 -38.06 35.94 10.83
CA GLY A 92 -38.00 35.83 12.30
C GLY A 92 -37.86 34.41 12.86
N ASN A 93 -38.36 33.39 12.16
CA ASN A 93 -38.30 31.99 12.63
C ASN A 93 -37.00 31.26 12.25
N SER A 94 -36.12 31.86 11.44
CA SER A 94 -34.89 31.19 10.97
C SER A 94 -33.65 31.47 11.81
N GLN A 95 -33.64 32.56 12.58
CA GLN A 95 -32.52 32.91 13.46
C GLN A 95 -32.60 32.18 14.82
N THR A 96 -33.82 31.97 15.32
CA THR A 96 -34.07 31.21 16.56
C THR A 96 -33.70 29.74 16.40
N LEU A 97 -34.08 29.11 15.29
CA LEU A 97 -33.74 27.71 14.98
C LEU A 97 -32.22 27.47 14.85
N LYS A 98 -31.44 28.47 14.41
CA LYS A 98 -29.98 28.36 14.32
C LYS A 98 -29.30 28.50 15.69
N ALA A 99 -29.85 29.33 16.58
CA ALA A 99 -29.35 29.46 17.94
C ALA A 99 -29.62 28.18 18.75
N ASP A 100 -30.80 27.57 18.57
CA ASP A 100 -31.15 26.28 19.19
C ASP A 100 -30.23 25.14 18.73
N GLN A 101 -29.90 25.05 17.43
CA GLN A 101 -28.97 24.02 16.91
C GLN A 101 -27.53 24.18 17.41
N LEU A 102 -27.11 25.40 17.75
CA LEU A 102 -25.79 25.65 18.34
C LEU A 102 -25.76 25.40 19.85
N ALA A 103 -26.93 25.43 20.51
CA ALA A 103 -27.05 25.17 21.94
C ALA A 103 -26.82 23.68 22.28
N ASP A 104 -27.07 22.78 21.34
CA ASP A 104 -26.81 21.33 21.48
C ASP A 104 -25.32 20.97 21.32
N LEU A 105 -24.48 21.89 20.85
CA LEU A 105 -23.04 21.66 20.72
C LEU A 105 -22.35 21.75 22.09
N GLU A 106 -21.30 20.95 22.27
CA GLU A 106 -20.49 21.00 23.49
C GLU A 106 -20.01 22.43 23.77
N SER A 107 -20.36 22.94 24.94
CA SER A 107 -20.06 24.33 25.32
C SER A 107 -18.56 24.57 25.56
N THR A 108 -17.81 23.53 25.92
CA THR A 108 -16.38 23.59 26.26
C THR A 108 -15.51 22.80 25.27
N THR A 109 -15.25 23.38 24.10
CA THR A 109 -14.45 22.70 23.06
C THR A 109 -12.96 23.03 23.15
N THR A 110 -12.10 22.01 23.20
CA THR A 110 -10.64 22.20 23.14
C THR A 110 -10.17 22.71 21.78
N TYR A 111 -10.92 22.45 20.70
CA TYR A 111 -10.57 22.92 19.35
C TYR A 111 -10.60 24.44 19.18
N THR A 112 -11.35 25.16 20.01
CA THR A 112 -11.43 26.64 19.98
C THR A 112 -10.51 27.31 20.99
N SER A 113 -9.78 26.52 21.78
CA SER A 113 -8.84 27.04 22.75
C SER A 113 -7.68 27.76 22.04
N PRO A 114 -7.23 28.92 22.55
CA PRO A 114 -6.12 29.64 21.95
C PRO A 114 -4.83 28.82 22.01
N ALA A 115 -3.90 29.12 21.11
CA ALA A 115 -2.57 28.52 21.14
C ALA A 115 -1.86 28.83 22.48
N PRO A 116 -1.04 27.92 23.02
CA PRO A 116 -0.35 28.11 24.28
C PRO A 116 0.59 29.32 24.23
N GLU A 117 0.59 30.13 25.29
CA GLU A 117 1.46 31.30 25.39
C GLU A 117 2.94 30.90 25.50
N GLN A 118 3.83 31.71 24.93
CA GLN A 118 5.27 31.42 24.91
C GLN A 118 5.85 31.23 26.32
N GLU A 119 5.41 32.02 27.30
CA GLU A 119 5.84 31.85 28.69
C GLU A 119 5.47 30.48 29.27
N SER A 120 4.30 29.93 28.91
CA SER A 120 3.87 28.60 29.34
C SER A 120 4.74 27.49 28.71
N ILE A 121 5.12 27.68 27.43
CA ILE A 121 6.02 26.77 26.70
C ILE A 121 7.41 26.77 27.35
N ASP A 122 7.93 27.94 27.69
CA ASP A 122 9.27 28.08 28.29
C ASP A 122 9.31 27.49 29.71
N LYS A 123 8.26 27.68 30.51
CA LYS A 123 8.07 27.00 31.80
C LYS A 123 7.97 25.47 31.65
N PHE A 124 7.27 24.99 30.62
CA PHE A 124 7.13 23.55 30.36
C PHE A 124 8.47 22.89 29.98
N LYS A 125 9.27 23.53 29.12
CA LYS A 125 10.61 23.06 28.72
C LYS A 125 11.59 23.03 29.88
N THR A 126 11.54 24.03 30.75
CA THR A 126 12.41 24.07 31.95
C THR A 126 12.00 23.05 33.01
N GLY A 127 10.70 22.73 33.11
CA GLY A 127 10.18 21.72 34.04
C GLY A 127 10.49 20.26 33.67
N THR A 128 10.65 19.96 32.38
CA THR A 128 10.88 18.58 31.88
C THR A 128 12.27 18.02 32.20
N HIS A 129 13.22 18.88 32.59
CA HIS A 129 14.57 18.47 33.01
C HIS A 129 14.67 18.01 34.47
N ARG A 130 13.58 18.04 35.25
CA ARG A 130 13.57 17.52 36.63
C ARG A 130 13.42 16.01 36.62
N THR A 131 14.53 15.29 36.80
CA THR A 131 14.52 13.87 37.15
C THR A 131 13.99 13.75 38.58
N ASN A 132 12.68 13.52 38.73
CA ASN A 132 12.17 13.05 40.01
C ASN A 132 12.87 11.72 40.33
N GLU A 133 13.48 11.63 41.51
CA GLU A 133 14.15 10.40 41.99
C GLU A 133 13.14 9.24 42.14
N GLU A 134 11.85 9.57 42.27
CA GLU A 134 10.75 8.62 42.40
C GLU A 134 9.92 8.52 41.11
N ARG A 135 9.55 7.28 40.74
CA ARG A 135 8.69 6.99 39.59
C ARG A 135 7.24 7.31 39.91
N LEU A 136 6.56 8.05 39.03
CA LEU A 136 5.12 8.30 39.12
C LEU A 136 4.33 6.98 39.17
N PRO A 137 3.24 6.89 39.96
CA PRO A 137 2.39 5.71 39.99
C PRO A 137 1.75 5.47 38.62
N GLY A 138 1.57 4.20 38.24
CA GLY A 138 0.89 3.84 36.99
C GLY A 138 -0.58 4.23 37.01
N GLY A 139 -1.15 4.48 35.83
CA GLY A 139 -2.58 4.74 35.69
C GLY A 139 -3.45 3.54 36.10
N ARG A 140 -4.71 3.80 36.50
CA ARG A 140 -5.68 2.75 36.86
C ARG A 140 -6.12 1.92 35.65
N TYR A 141 -6.16 2.54 34.46
CA TYR A 141 -6.52 1.87 33.21
C TYR A 141 -5.32 1.05 32.69
N GLN A 142 -5.49 -0.26 32.58
CA GLN A 142 -4.45 -1.24 32.23
C GLN A 142 -4.90 -2.17 31.10
N TYR A 143 -5.61 -1.62 30.11
CA TYR A 143 -6.01 -2.38 28.93
C TYR A 143 -4.78 -2.62 28.04
N HIS A 144 -4.62 -3.86 27.60
CA HIS A 144 -3.64 -4.25 26.59
C HIS A 144 -4.33 -5.08 25.50
N PRO A 145 -4.07 -4.80 24.22
CA PRO A 145 -4.73 -5.53 23.14
C PRO A 145 -4.49 -7.04 23.23
N PRO A 146 -5.56 -7.87 23.12
CA PRO A 146 -5.42 -9.31 23.19
C PRO A 146 -4.61 -9.84 22.00
N LYS A 147 -3.91 -10.95 22.21
CA LYS A 147 -3.11 -11.59 21.15
C LYS A 147 -3.97 -12.17 20.01
N TYR A 148 -5.19 -12.60 20.33
CA TYR A 148 -6.09 -13.28 19.40
C TYR A 148 -7.47 -12.63 19.43
N TYR A 149 -8.05 -12.44 18.25
CA TYR A 149 -9.45 -12.11 18.10
C TYR A 149 -10.32 -13.35 18.38
N ARG A 150 -11.23 -13.25 19.35
CA ARG A 150 -12.09 -14.37 19.81
C ARG A 150 -13.55 -14.22 19.36
N GLY A 151 -13.82 -13.35 18.39
CA GLY A 151 -15.16 -13.03 17.92
C GLY A 151 -15.72 -11.73 18.50
N PRO A 152 -16.81 -11.20 17.90
CA PRO A 152 -17.29 -9.84 18.16
C PRO A 152 -17.97 -9.67 19.53
N LEU A 153 -18.42 -10.77 20.15
CA LEU A 153 -19.10 -10.74 21.45
C LEU A 153 -18.18 -11.05 22.64
N HIS A 154 -16.89 -11.30 22.39
CA HIS A 154 -15.94 -11.52 23.48
C HIS A 154 -15.79 -10.21 24.30
N PRO A 155 -15.75 -10.26 25.65
CA PRO A 155 -15.73 -9.02 26.44
C PRO A 155 -14.51 -8.12 26.17
N VAL A 156 -13.35 -8.73 25.93
CA VAL A 156 -12.12 -8.01 25.57
C VAL A 156 -11.97 -8.06 24.05
N GLN A 157 -12.20 -6.91 23.41
CA GLN A 157 -12.03 -6.73 21.98
C GLN A 157 -10.62 -6.25 21.64
N SER A 158 -10.17 -6.53 20.43
CA SER A 158 -8.97 -5.91 19.87
C SER A 158 -9.31 -4.51 19.35
N PRO A 159 -8.40 -3.53 19.47
CA PRO A 159 -8.59 -2.24 18.84
C PRO A 159 -8.35 -2.35 17.32
N GLU A 160 -8.68 -1.29 16.59
CA GLU A 160 -8.35 -1.17 15.17
C GLU A 160 -6.83 -1.01 14.97
N SER A 161 -6.32 -1.38 13.79
CA SER A 161 -4.89 -1.24 13.45
C SER A 161 -4.41 0.22 13.40
N SER A 162 -5.33 1.19 13.36
CA SER A 162 -5.06 2.63 13.42
C SER A 162 -4.69 3.09 14.84
N ASP A 163 -5.09 2.35 15.87
CA ASP A 163 -4.81 2.66 17.26
C ASP A 163 -3.32 2.44 17.55
N PRO A 164 -2.59 3.43 18.11
CA PRO A 164 -1.16 3.30 18.42
C PRO A 164 -0.86 2.18 19.44
N THR A 165 -1.85 1.73 20.21
CA THR A 165 -1.70 0.61 21.15
C THR A 165 -1.85 -0.75 20.49
N ALA A 166 -2.40 -0.82 19.27
CA ALA A 166 -2.66 -2.06 18.55
C ALA A 166 -1.37 -2.85 18.25
N ARG A 167 -1.50 -4.17 18.12
CA ARG A 167 -0.35 -5.07 17.91
C ARG A 167 0.21 -5.03 16.49
N ASP A 168 -0.66 -4.70 15.55
CA ASP A 168 -0.44 -4.59 14.11
C ASP A 168 -0.37 -3.13 13.65
N PHE A 169 -0.23 -2.19 14.59
CA PHE A 169 -0.02 -0.79 14.29
C PHE A 169 1.23 -0.61 13.43
N VAL A 170 1.07 0.08 12.30
CA VAL A 170 2.17 0.53 11.45
C VAL A 170 2.15 2.06 11.49
N PRO A 171 3.27 2.71 11.83
CA PRO A 171 3.36 4.16 11.78
C PRO A 171 2.91 4.69 10.41
N GLY A 172 2.25 5.84 10.42
CA GLY A 172 1.76 6.49 9.21
C GLY A 172 2.87 6.93 8.24
N PRO A 173 2.53 7.76 7.23
CA PRO A 173 3.48 8.15 6.19
C PRO A 173 4.62 9.01 6.77
N PHE A 174 5.86 8.64 6.46
CA PHE A 174 7.05 9.42 6.84
C PHE A 174 7.34 10.58 5.88
N SER A 175 6.99 10.40 4.60
CA SER A 175 7.18 11.40 3.56
C SER A 175 6.08 11.31 2.51
N VAL A 176 5.96 12.34 1.67
CA VAL A 176 5.08 12.32 0.50
C VAL A 176 5.91 11.86 -0.70
N PRO A 177 5.61 10.69 -1.32
CA PRO A 177 6.35 10.22 -2.47
C PRO A 177 6.23 11.17 -3.65
N ARG A 178 7.35 11.60 -4.24
CA ARG A 178 7.37 12.54 -5.37
C ARG A 178 6.55 12.04 -6.56
N LEU A 179 6.58 10.73 -6.83
CA LEU A 179 5.86 10.14 -7.96
C LEU A 179 4.34 10.27 -7.77
N LYS A 180 3.87 10.08 -6.54
CA LYS A 180 2.45 10.24 -6.20
C LYS A 180 2.02 11.71 -6.32
N GLN A 181 2.84 12.65 -5.83
CA GLN A 181 2.57 14.08 -5.97
C GLN A 181 2.55 14.52 -7.44
N THR A 182 3.49 14.03 -8.25
CA THR A 182 3.53 14.29 -9.69
C THR A 182 2.28 13.73 -10.36
N TYR A 183 1.87 12.51 -9.99
CA TYR A 183 0.64 11.91 -10.50
C TYR A 183 -0.60 12.75 -10.19
N GLU A 184 -0.78 13.18 -8.94
CA GLU A 184 -1.96 13.94 -8.51
C GLU A 184 -2.00 15.35 -9.10
N SER A 185 -0.83 15.99 -9.27
CA SER A 185 -0.75 17.37 -9.77
C SER A 185 -0.87 17.48 -11.28
N THR A 186 -0.24 16.59 -12.05
CA THR A 186 -0.18 16.70 -13.52
C THR A 186 -0.89 15.53 -14.20
N ILE A 187 -0.38 14.30 -14.01
CA ILE A 187 -0.77 13.13 -14.80
C ILE A 187 -2.26 12.84 -14.69
N ALA A 188 -2.86 12.91 -13.51
CA ALA A 188 -4.28 12.58 -13.32
C ALA A 188 -5.20 13.42 -14.22
N HIS A 189 -4.91 14.72 -14.35
CA HIS A 189 -5.66 15.64 -15.21
C HIS A 189 -5.43 15.33 -16.70
N ASP A 190 -4.18 15.04 -17.08
CA ASP A 190 -3.84 14.66 -18.46
C ASP A 190 -4.51 13.34 -18.87
N LEU A 191 -4.51 12.33 -18.01
CA LEU A 191 -5.19 11.06 -18.25
C LEU A 191 -6.68 11.27 -18.48
N MET A 192 -7.33 12.06 -17.62
CA MET A 192 -8.76 12.34 -17.71
C MET A 192 -9.11 13.07 -19.00
N THR A 193 -8.33 14.09 -19.37
CA THR A 193 -8.57 14.89 -20.58
C THR A 193 -8.29 14.11 -21.86
N MET A 194 -7.19 13.35 -21.93
CA MET A 194 -6.84 12.55 -23.11
C MET A 194 -7.82 11.41 -23.39
N THR A 195 -8.43 10.84 -22.35
CA THR A 195 -9.33 9.68 -22.47
C THR A 195 -10.81 10.06 -22.42
N TYR A 196 -11.12 11.36 -22.32
CA TYR A 196 -12.48 11.88 -22.26
C TYR A 196 -13.26 11.50 -23.51
N LYS A 197 -14.45 10.92 -23.29
CA LYS A 197 -15.45 10.67 -24.33
C LYS A 197 -16.66 11.53 -24.03
N HIS A 198 -16.99 12.44 -24.95
CA HIS A 198 -18.15 13.30 -24.80
C HIS A 198 -19.44 12.46 -24.82
N LYS A 199 -20.24 12.59 -23.76
CA LYS A 199 -21.59 12.02 -23.66
C LYS A 199 -22.58 13.21 -23.72
N PRO A 200 -23.43 13.32 -24.75
CA PRO A 200 -24.39 14.42 -24.85
C PRO A 200 -25.41 14.36 -23.70
N PRO A 201 -26.04 15.48 -23.33
CA PRO A 201 -27.08 15.50 -22.30
C PRO A 201 -28.23 14.56 -22.70
N GLY A 202 -28.66 13.70 -21.78
CA GLY A 202 -29.68 12.67 -22.04
C GLY A 202 -29.15 11.37 -22.66
N TYR A 203 -27.84 11.22 -22.83
CA TYR A 203 -27.24 9.96 -23.27
C TYR A 203 -27.49 8.83 -22.26
N VAL A 204 -28.08 7.75 -22.72
CA VAL A 204 -28.24 6.51 -21.96
C VAL A 204 -27.19 5.52 -22.46
N ALA A 205 -26.29 5.10 -21.58
CA ALA A 205 -25.26 4.12 -21.92
C ALA A 205 -25.89 2.76 -22.22
N PRO A 206 -25.44 2.03 -23.27
CA PRO A 206 -25.93 0.69 -23.53
C PRO A 206 -25.53 -0.25 -22.38
N GLU A 207 -26.49 -1.00 -21.85
CA GLU A 207 -26.22 -2.01 -20.84
C GLU A 207 -25.40 -3.15 -21.45
N SER A 208 -24.21 -3.40 -20.89
CA SER A 208 -23.35 -4.47 -21.38
C SER A 208 -23.68 -5.78 -20.65
N ASN A 209 -24.03 -6.82 -21.40
CA ASN A 209 -24.18 -8.19 -20.87
C ASN A 209 -22.82 -8.87 -20.57
N LYS A 210 -21.70 -8.14 -20.72
CA LYS A 210 -20.39 -8.64 -20.32
C LYS A 210 -20.35 -8.81 -18.80
N GLY A 211 -19.56 -9.76 -18.31
CA GLY A 211 -19.47 -10.04 -16.88
C GLY A 211 -20.66 -10.80 -16.27
N HIS A 212 -21.68 -11.16 -17.05
CA HIS A 212 -22.84 -11.92 -16.58
C HIS A 212 -22.90 -13.30 -17.26
N LEU A 213 -23.32 -14.31 -16.49
CA LEU A 213 -23.63 -15.63 -17.04
C LEU A 213 -24.98 -15.56 -17.75
N ARG A 214 -25.02 -16.07 -18.98
CA ARG A 214 -26.25 -16.05 -19.78
C ARG A 214 -27.26 -17.05 -19.24
N GLU A 215 -28.53 -16.68 -19.30
CA GLU A 215 -29.62 -17.56 -18.91
C GLU A 215 -30.15 -18.32 -20.13
N TRP A 216 -30.91 -19.38 -19.85
CA TRP A 216 -31.71 -20.05 -20.88
C TRP A 216 -33.02 -19.28 -21.03
N ASP A 217 -33.52 -19.23 -22.25
CA ASP A 217 -34.82 -18.65 -22.56
C ASP A 217 -35.96 -19.58 -22.15
N ASP A 218 -37.17 -19.07 -21.99
CA ASP A 218 -38.33 -19.89 -21.59
C ASP A 218 -38.97 -20.69 -22.74
N SER A 219 -38.25 -20.88 -23.86
CA SER A 219 -38.74 -21.58 -25.05
C SER A 219 -38.98 -23.08 -24.84
N SER A 220 -38.38 -23.66 -23.79
CA SER A 220 -38.50 -25.08 -23.47
C SER A 220 -38.74 -25.30 -21.98
N PRO A 221 -39.65 -26.22 -21.59
CA PRO A 221 -39.83 -26.60 -20.18
C PRO A 221 -38.54 -27.06 -19.50
N TYR A 222 -37.57 -27.59 -20.27
CA TYR A 222 -36.27 -28.03 -19.76
C TYR A 222 -35.36 -26.86 -19.32
N HIS A 223 -35.65 -25.62 -19.71
CA HIS A 223 -34.84 -24.45 -19.38
C HIS A 223 -35.11 -23.89 -17.97
N LYS A 224 -36.29 -24.17 -17.40
CA LYS A 224 -36.77 -23.59 -16.12
C LYS A 224 -35.83 -23.81 -14.93
N ASN A 225 -35.23 -24.99 -14.80
CA ASN A 225 -34.32 -25.35 -13.71
C ASN A 225 -32.88 -25.60 -14.20
N ARG A 226 -32.55 -25.17 -15.42
CA ARG A 226 -31.24 -25.41 -16.00
C ARG A 226 -30.24 -24.39 -15.46
N PRO A 227 -29.02 -24.80 -15.06
CA PRO A 227 -28.02 -23.85 -14.60
C PRO A 227 -27.68 -22.85 -15.71
N ARG A 228 -27.26 -21.65 -15.29
CA ARG A 228 -26.81 -20.60 -16.20
C ARG A 228 -25.71 -21.11 -17.11
N ARG A 229 -25.69 -20.60 -18.33
CA ARG A 229 -24.73 -20.98 -19.36
C ARG A 229 -23.35 -20.47 -19.01
N ALA A 230 -22.33 -21.24 -19.38
CA ALA A 230 -20.94 -20.82 -19.25
C ALA A 230 -20.66 -19.47 -19.95
N PRO A 231 -19.63 -18.73 -19.49
CA PRO A 231 -19.20 -17.48 -20.10
C PRO A 231 -19.03 -17.64 -21.62
N ARG A 232 -19.51 -16.65 -22.38
CA ARG A 232 -19.34 -16.64 -23.83
C ARG A 232 -17.94 -16.12 -24.16
N GLY A 233 -17.09 -16.91 -24.80
CA GLY A 233 -15.73 -16.50 -25.17
C GLY A 233 -14.75 -17.67 -25.19
N GLY A 234 -13.45 -17.35 -25.16
CA GLY A 234 -12.36 -18.33 -25.13
C GLY A 234 -12.36 -19.22 -23.88
N ALA A 235 -11.40 -20.15 -23.82
CA ALA A 235 -11.33 -21.29 -22.89
C ALA A 235 -11.28 -20.96 -21.36
N SER A 236 -11.34 -19.68 -20.98
CA SER A 236 -11.36 -19.28 -19.58
C SER A 236 -12.76 -19.50 -18.97
N SER A 237 -12.81 -20.22 -17.85
CA SER A 237 -14.01 -20.33 -17.01
C SER A 237 -14.34 -19.03 -16.26
N ARG A 238 -13.51 -17.99 -16.38
CA ARG A 238 -13.65 -16.72 -15.66
C ARG A 238 -14.46 -15.71 -16.47
N LEU A 239 -15.28 -14.94 -15.76
CA LEU A 239 -15.92 -13.74 -16.32
C LEU A 239 -14.88 -12.63 -16.48
N GLY A 240 -14.77 -12.08 -17.69
CA GLY A 240 -13.89 -10.94 -17.96
C GLY A 240 -14.38 -9.67 -17.28
N LEU A 241 -13.43 -8.84 -16.84
CA LEU A 241 -13.74 -7.53 -16.27
C LEU A 241 -14.28 -6.60 -17.37
N ILE A 242 -15.28 -5.78 -17.02
CA ILE A 242 -15.85 -4.79 -17.93
C ILE A 242 -14.97 -3.55 -17.87
N GLU A 243 -14.46 -3.12 -19.02
CA GLU A 243 -13.72 -1.87 -19.10
C GLU A 243 -14.66 -0.69 -18.81
N ARG A 244 -14.26 0.14 -17.85
CA ARG A 244 -14.94 1.38 -17.49
C ARG A 244 -14.28 2.56 -18.18
N ASP A 245 -15.06 3.55 -18.60
CA ASP A 245 -14.51 4.82 -19.04
C ASP A 245 -13.77 5.51 -17.88
N VAL A 246 -12.74 6.28 -18.21
CA VAL A 246 -11.99 7.06 -17.23
C VAL A 246 -12.78 8.34 -16.97
N GLU A 247 -13.27 8.47 -15.75
CA GLU A 247 -14.01 9.63 -15.26
C GLU A 247 -13.27 10.21 -14.03
N TRP A 248 -13.69 11.39 -13.56
CA TRP A 248 -13.04 12.08 -12.43
C TRP A 248 -12.94 11.25 -11.14
N ASN A 249 -13.85 10.29 -10.94
CA ASN A 249 -13.89 9.40 -9.78
C ASN A 249 -13.11 8.07 -9.99
N ASN A 250 -12.70 7.78 -11.22
CA ASN A 250 -12.08 6.52 -11.61
C ASN A 250 -10.89 6.77 -12.56
N ILE A 251 -9.95 7.60 -12.10
CA ILE A 251 -8.69 7.81 -12.80
C ILE A 251 -7.76 6.63 -12.45
N PRO A 252 -7.18 5.92 -13.46
CA PRO A 252 -6.25 4.84 -13.20
C PRO A 252 -5.05 5.32 -12.38
N LYS A 253 -4.77 4.65 -11.26
CA LYS A 253 -3.63 4.91 -10.36
C LYS A 253 -2.89 3.62 -10.03
N LEU A 254 -1.65 3.75 -9.56
CA LEU A 254 -0.89 2.62 -9.02
C LEU A 254 -1.52 2.17 -7.70
N SER A 255 -1.87 0.89 -7.59
CA SER A 255 -2.49 0.30 -6.40
C SER A 255 -1.45 -0.41 -5.54
N ALA A 256 -0.68 -1.30 -6.15
CA ALA A 256 0.32 -2.11 -5.49
C ALA A 256 1.41 -2.53 -6.47
N VAL A 257 2.55 -2.97 -5.93
CA VAL A 257 3.61 -3.61 -6.71
C VAL A 257 3.97 -4.92 -6.04
N THR A 258 3.87 -6.03 -6.77
CA THR A 258 4.35 -7.33 -6.28
C THR A 258 5.68 -7.64 -6.94
N ILE A 259 6.68 -7.95 -6.12
CA ILE A 259 7.98 -8.44 -6.56
C ILE A 259 8.01 -9.92 -6.22
N ASN A 260 8.17 -10.77 -7.22
CA ASN A 260 8.27 -12.21 -7.08
C ASN A 260 9.64 -12.67 -7.57
N SER A 261 10.36 -13.48 -6.81
CA SER A 261 11.57 -14.14 -7.31
C SER A 261 11.44 -15.63 -7.10
N TYR A 262 11.67 -16.35 -8.19
CA TYR A 262 11.69 -17.79 -8.22
C TYR A 262 13.11 -18.28 -8.52
N ALA A 263 13.68 -19.04 -7.58
CA ALA A 263 15.00 -19.61 -7.65
C ALA A 263 14.91 -21.13 -7.53
N PRO A 264 14.78 -21.89 -8.64
CA PRO A 264 14.56 -23.34 -8.59
C PRO A 264 15.73 -24.09 -7.91
N GLU A 265 16.93 -23.55 -7.95
CA GLU A 265 18.13 -24.10 -7.31
C GLU A 265 18.04 -24.14 -5.77
N ALA A 266 17.11 -23.37 -5.20
CA ALA A 266 16.82 -23.38 -3.76
C ALA A 266 16.33 -24.75 -3.26
N CYS A 267 15.76 -25.59 -4.13
CA CYS A 267 15.38 -26.97 -3.80
C CYS A 267 16.59 -27.84 -3.48
N HIS A 268 17.73 -27.57 -4.12
CA HIS A 268 18.97 -28.33 -3.92
C HIS A 268 19.83 -27.72 -2.81
N SER A 269 19.93 -26.39 -2.78
CA SER A 269 20.76 -25.64 -1.85
C SER A 269 19.98 -24.48 -1.25
N LYS A 270 19.79 -24.52 0.08
CA LYS A 270 19.00 -23.54 0.82
C LYS A 270 19.58 -22.13 0.77
N ASP A 271 20.87 -21.99 0.48
CA ASP A 271 21.57 -20.71 0.42
C ASP A 271 20.97 -19.76 -0.62
N TYR A 272 20.54 -20.29 -1.78
CA TYR A 272 19.85 -19.49 -2.79
C TYR A 272 18.58 -18.86 -2.25
N LEU A 273 17.82 -19.57 -1.41
CA LEU A 273 16.62 -19.02 -0.80
C LEU A 273 16.95 -17.88 0.17
N HIS A 274 18.00 -18.05 0.97
CA HIS A 274 18.43 -17.04 1.94
C HIS A 274 18.91 -15.77 1.23
N VAL A 275 19.72 -15.90 0.18
CA VAL A 275 20.19 -14.77 -0.64
C VAL A 275 19.03 -14.09 -1.35
N THR A 276 18.16 -14.86 -2.01
CA THR A 276 16.96 -14.34 -2.69
C THR A 276 16.10 -13.50 -1.73
N ARG A 277 15.91 -14.00 -0.52
CA ARG A 277 15.15 -13.31 0.52
C ARG A 277 15.81 -12.01 0.96
N ALA A 278 17.12 -12.03 1.19
CA ALA A 278 17.88 -10.86 1.61
C ALA A 278 17.88 -9.76 0.53
N VAL A 279 18.03 -10.14 -0.74
CA VAL A 279 18.02 -9.21 -1.88
C VAL A 279 16.65 -8.53 -2.00
N ILE A 280 15.55 -9.30 -2.02
CA ILE A 280 14.20 -8.70 -2.11
C ILE A 280 13.89 -7.84 -0.90
N GLN A 281 14.31 -8.25 0.30
CA GLN A 281 14.10 -7.46 1.52
C GLN A 281 14.84 -6.13 1.44
N ALA A 282 16.09 -6.11 0.96
CA ALA A 282 16.87 -4.88 0.81
C ALA A 282 16.22 -3.91 -0.20
N ILE A 283 15.76 -4.42 -1.34
CA ILE A 283 15.13 -3.59 -2.39
C ILE A 283 13.77 -3.02 -1.94
N SER A 284 12.96 -3.85 -1.28
CA SER A 284 11.57 -3.53 -0.94
C SER A 284 11.38 -2.88 0.43
N GLY A 285 12.33 -3.04 1.35
CA GLY A 285 12.23 -2.59 2.75
C GLY A 285 11.22 -3.39 3.59
N ALA A 286 10.55 -4.38 3.01
CA ALA A 286 9.57 -5.23 3.66
C ALA A 286 10.06 -6.68 3.73
N TYR A 287 9.61 -7.43 4.73
CA TYR A 287 10.03 -8.82 4.91
C TYR A 287 9.26 -9.73 3.94
N PRO A 288 9.93 -10.41 2.99
CA PRO A 288 9.25 -11.18 1.97
C PRO A 288 8.75 -12.54 2.50
N GLU A 289 7.62 -12.97 1.95
CA GLU A 289 7.01 -14.27 2.19
C GLU A 289 7.66 -15.34 1.33
N VAL A 290 7.97 -16.50 1.92
CA VAL A 290 8.57 -17.62 1.18
C VAL A 290 7.49 -18.35 0.39
N THR A 291 7.74 -18.58 -0.90
CA THR A 291 6.83 -19.31 -1.79
C THR A 291 7.24 -20.78 -1.91
N THR A 292 6.25 -21.67 -1.91
CA THR A 292 6.42 -23.10 -2.12
C THR A 292 6.02 -23.52 -3.52
N ILE A 293 6.55 -24.65 -3.96
CA ILE A 293 6.19 -25.30 -5.21
C ILE A 293 4.82 -25.94 -5.09
N LYS A 294 3.98 -25.72 -6.11
CA LYS A 294 2.62 -26.28 -6.22
C LYS A 294 2.53 -27.53 -7.10
N HIS A 295 3.49 -27.75 -7.99
CA HIS A 295 3.45 -28.83 -8.96
C HIS A 295 4.79 -29.55 -9.00
N GLN A 296 4.75 -30.87 -8.93
CA GLN A 296 5.92 -31.72 -9.05
C GLN A 296 6.20 -32.05 -10.52
N VAL A 297 7.45 -31.88 -10.94
CA VAL A 297 7.91 -32.24 -12.28
C VAL A 297 9.28 -32.93 -12.16
N SER A 298 9.31 -34.23 -12.46
CA SER A 298 10.52 -35.06 -12.31
C SER A 298 11.68 -34.58 -13.19
N GLN A 299 11.39 -34.12 -14.41
CA GLN A 299 12.40 -33.60 -15.36
C GLN A 299 13.20 -32.42 -14.78
N TRP A 300 12.54 -31.54 -14.01
CA TRP A 300 13.17 -30.40 -13.35
C TRP A 300 13.67 -30.71 -11.95
N ARG A 301 13.51 -31.96 -11.47
CA ARG A 301 13.90 -32.43 -10.13
C ARG A 301 13.26 -31.64 -8.99
N ILE A 302 12.04 -31.16 -9.23
CA ILE A 302 11.27 -30.32 -8.31
C ILE A 302 10.18 -31.17 -7.62
N ARG A 303 10.01 -31.03 -6.31
CA ARG A 303 8.97 -31.69 -5.52
C ARG A 303 7.94 -30.69 -4.99
N GLU A 304 6.69 -31.13 -4.86
CA GLU A 304 5.63 -30.31 -4.27
C GLU A 304 5.91 -30.01 -2.80
N GLY A 305 5.65 -28.77 -2.37
CA GLY A 305 5.87 -28.31 -1.00
C GLY A 305 7.28 -27.77 -0.71
N ASP A 306 8.26 -28.01 -1.59
CA ASP A 306 9.61 -27.45 -1.44
C ASP A 306 9.59 -25.91 -1.54
N LYS A 307 10.47 -25.26 -0.77
CA LYS A 307 10.62 -23.80 -0.76
C LYS A 307 11.56 -23.38 -1.89
N ALA A 308 11.08 -22.57 -2.82
CA ALA A 308 11.82 -22.26 -4.05
C ALA A 308 11.84 -20.78 -4.44
N GLY A 309 11.34 -19.89 -3.58
CA GLY A 309 11.35 -18.47 -3.89
C GLY A 309 10.78 -17.62 -2.78
N CYS A 310 10.62 -16.33 -3.06
CA CYS A 310 9.90 -15.42 -2.19
C CYS A 310 9.18 -14.34 -2.97
N LYS A 311 8.18 -13.75 -2.33
CA LYS A 311 7.40 -12.64 -2.87
C LYS A 311 7.18 -11.57 -1.82
N VAL A 312 6.99 -10.35 -2.26
CA VAL A 312 6.58 -9.22 -1.42
C VAL A 312 5.61 -8.35 -2.19
N THR A 313 4.59 -7.83 -1.52
CA THR A 313 3.65 -6.87 -2.12
C THR A 313 3.78 -5.55 -1.38
N LEU A 314 4.13 -4.51 -2.12
CA LEU A 314 4.22 -3.14 -1.66
C LEU A 314 2.91 -2.41 -1.97
N HIS A 315 2.46 -1.59 -1.03
CA HIS A 315 1.26 -0.77 -1.14
C HIS A 315 1.59 0.70 -0.86
N GLY A 316 0.73 1.60 -1.31
CA GLY A 316 0.78 3.02 -0.93
C GLY A 316 2.09 3.73 -1.29
N SER A 317 2.74 4.33 -0.29
CA SER A 317 3.98 5.09 -0.48
C SER A 317 5.15 4.22 -0.91
N ALA A 318 5.33 3.05 -0.28
CA ALA A 318 6.40 2.12 -0.61
C ALA A 318 6.35 1.65 -2.06
N ALA A 319 5.14 1.41 -2.59
CA ALA A 319 4.95 1.07 -4.01
C ALA A 319 5.37 2.22 -4.93
N SER A 320 5.02 3.46 -4.57
CA SER A 320 5.34 4.66 -5.37
C SER A 320 6.84 4.94 -5.36
N GLU A 321 7.51 4.82 -4.21
CA GLU A 321 8.95 4.99 -4.07
C GLU A 321 9.72 3.89 -4.82
N PHE A 322 9.25 2.65 -4.77
CA PHE A 322 9.85 1.55 -5.54
C PHE A 322 9.80 1.82 -7.05
N VAL A 323 8.64 2.21 -7.57
CA VAL A 323 8.47 2.53 -9.00
C VAL A 323 9.35 3.72 -9.40
N ASP A 324 9.44 4.72 -8.55
CA ASP A 324 10.27 5.89 -8.79
C ASP A 324 11.76 5.56 -8.88
N LYS A 325 12.29 4.75 -7.95
CA LYS A 325 13.65 4.21 -8.00
C LYS A 325 13.87 3.39 -9.28
N LEU A 326 12.88 2.58 -9.64
CA LEU A 326 12.97 1.71 -10.80
C LEU A 326 13.08 2.50 -12.11
N ILE A 327 12.22 3.50 -12.31
CA ILE A 327 12.19 4.31 -13.54
C ILE A 327 13.42 5.20 -13.65
N THR A 328 13.82 5.86 -12.55
CA THR A 328 14.85 6.90 -12.61
C THR A 328 16.27 6.40 -12.43
N LEU A 329 16.48 5.32 -11.66
CA LEU A 329 17.81 4.83 -11.32
C LEU A 329 18.14 3.50 -11.99
N VAL A 330 17.19 2.56 -12.03
CA VAL A 330 17.49 1.16 -12.41
C VAL A 330 17.35 0.93 -13.91
N LEU A 331 16.19 1.22 -14.49
CA LEU A 331 15.94 0.96 -15.92
C LEU A 331 16.93 1.67 -16.86
N PRO A 332 17.33 2.93 -16.62
CA PRO A 332 18.29 3.62 -17.50
C PRO A 332 19.70 3.03 -17.47
N LYS A 333 20.08 2.33 -16.39
CA LYS A 333 21.39 1.65 -16.28
C LYS A 333 21.46 0.37 -17.12
N ILE A 334 20.32 -0.17 -17.57
CA ILE A 334 20.29 -1.41 -18.33
C ILE A 334 20.73 -1.15 -19.77
N LYS A 335 21.86 -1.76 -20.15
CA LYS A 335 22.39 -1.70 -21.51
C LYS A 335 21.43 -2.35 -22.51
N ASP A 336 21.23 -1.67 -23.65
CA ASP A 336 20.42 -2.14 -24.79
C ASP A 336 18.97 -2.54 -24.41
N TRP A 337 18.38 -1.88 -23.40
CA TRP A 337 17.01 -2.17 -22.98
C TRP A 337 15.97 -1.40 -23.82
N PRO A 338 15.12 -2.09 -24.60
CA PRO A 338 14.16 -1.43 -25.50
C PRO A 338 12.90 -0.91 -24.76
N GLY A 339 12.68 -1.34 -23.52
CA GLY A 339 11.47 -1.02 -22.75
C GLY A 339 10.65 -2.25 -22.36
N ILE A 340 9.44 -2.01 -21.85
CA ILE A 340 8.46 -3.06 -21.55
C ILE A 340 7.76 -3.50 -22.83
N LYS A 341 7.52 -4.80 -22.98
CA LYS A 341 6.79 -5.32 -24.14
C LYS A 341 5.35 -4.80 -24.15
N ALA A 342 4.92 -4.21 -25.25
CA ALA A 342 3.58 -3.64 -25.40
C ALA A 342 2.44 -4.67 -25.42
N SER A 343 2.79 -5.97 -25.51
CA SER A 343 1.85 -7.09 -25.43
C SER A 343 1.59 -7.59 -24.01
N THR A 344 2.30 -7.05 -23.02
CA THR A 344 2.11 -7.39 -21.61
C THR A 344 0.73 -6.91 -21.15
N GLY A 345 0.08 -7.73 -20.34
CA GLY A 345 -1.19 -7.41 -19.68
C GLY A 345 -1.97 -8.66 -19.28
N ASP A 346 -2.89 -8.52 -18.32
CA ASP A 346 -3.75 -9.59 -17.80
C ASP A 346 -5.24 -9.36 -18.12
N ASP A 347 -5.51 -8.53 -19.14
CA ASP A 347 -6.82 -7.99 -19.52
C ASP A 347 -7.54 -7.18 -18.43
N SER A 348 -6.93 -7.01 -17.26
CA SER A 348 -7.52 -6.38 -16.08
C SER A 348 -6.78 -5.11 -15.67
N GLY A 349 -5.82 -4.64 -16.48
CA GLY A 349 -5.08 -3.41 -16.22
C GLY A 349 -3.80 -3.61 -15.41
N ASN A 350 -3.41 -4.85 -15.10
CA ASN A 350 -2.13 -5.12 -14.44
C ASN A 350 -1.07 -5.45 -15.48
N LEU A 351 0.16 -5.01 -15.24
CA LEU A 351 1.28 -5.18 -16.16
C LEU A 351 2.45 -5.84 -15.44
N ALA A 352 3.17 -6.70 -16.17
CA ALA A 352 4.30 -7.44 -15.61
C ALA A 352 5.51 -7.46 -16.54
N PHE A 353 6.69 -7.41 -15.96
CA PHE A 353 7.93 -7.67 -16.69
C PHE A 353 8.96 -8.33 -15.79
N GLY A 354 9.84 -9.10 -16.41
CA GLY A 354 10.93 -9.79 -15.71
C GLY A 354 12.21 -8.95 -15.70
N MET A 355 12.95 -9.04 -14.60
CA MET A 355 14.29 -8.53 -14.44
C MET A 355 15.29 -9.68 -14.40
N LYS A 356 16.34 -9.57 -15.21
CA LYS A 356 17.47 -10.49 -15.16
C LYS A 356 18.29 -10.28 -13.88
N PRO A 357 19.00 -11.30 -13.38
CA PRO A 357 19.90 -11.17 -12.23
C PRO A 357 20.83 -9.95 -12.27
N GLU A 358 21.43 -9.69 -13.44
CA GLU A 358 22.32 -8.55 -13.69
C GLU A 358 21.62 -7.19 -13.55
N TRP A 359 20.31 -7.12 -13.77
CA TRP A 359 19.57 -5.86 -13.68
C TRP A 359 19.18 -5.55 -12.24
N VAL A 360 19.01 -6.59 -11.42
CA VAL A 360 18.70 -6.48 -9.99
C VAL A 360 19.89 -5.88 -9.22
N THR A 361 21.12 -6.07 -9.68
CA THR A 361 22.31 -5.49 -9.04
C THR A 361 22.41 -3.97 -9.19
N TYR A 362 21.64 -3.36 -10.11
CA TYR A 362 21.60 -1.91 -10.30
C TYR A 362 20.76 -1.14 -9.28
N PHE A 363 20.03 -1.85 -8.41
CA PHE A 363 19.36 -1.22 -7.28
C PHE A 363 20.40 -0.66 -6.30
N PRO A 364 20.28 0.60 -5.87
CA PRO A 364 21.26 1.22 -4.96
C PRO A 364 21.49 0.43 -3.67
N GLU A 365 20.45 -0.22 -3.16
CA GLU A 365 20.50 -1.02 -1.93
C GLU A 365 21.35 -2.29 -2.08
N ILE A 366 21.45 -2.82 -3.31
CA ILE A 366 22.25 -4.00 -3.64
C ILE A 366 23.64 -3.59 -4.09
N GLU A 367 23.76 -2.55 -4.91
CA GLU A 367 25.03 -2.04 -5.44
C GLU A 367 26.02 -1.71 -4.31
N PHE A 368 25.54 -1.10 -3.22
CA PHE A 368 26.38 -0.75 -2.07
C PHE A 368 26.93 -1.98 -1.32
N ASN A 369 26.17 -3.06 -1.23
CA ASN A 369 26.51 -4.27 -0.47
C ASN A 369 26.78 -5.48 -1.38
N PHE A 370 27.19 -5.25 -2.62
CA PHE A 370 27.32 -6.32 -3.61
C PHE A 370 28.29 -7.42 -3.15
N ASP A 371 29.43 -7.04 -2.56
CA ASP A 371 30.47 -7.95 -2.07
C ASP A 371 30.03 -8.86 -0.92
N MET A 372 28.95 -8.51 -0.21
CA MET A 372 28.40 -9.33 0.87
C MET A 372 27.60 -10.52 0.35
N TYR A 373 27.16 -10.49 -0.91
CA TYR A 373 26.41 -11.58 -1.52
C TYR A 373 27.35 -12.55 -2.22
N PRO A 374 27.16 -13.87 -2.06
CA PRO A 374 27.95 -14.83 -2.80
C PRO A 374 27.79 -14.66 -4.33
N PRO A 375 28.86 -14.89 -5.11
CA PRO A 375 28.84 -14.68 -6.55
C PRO A 375 27.82 -15.63 -7.21
N ARG A 376 27.06 -15.12 -8.19
CA ARG A 376 26.05 -15.85 -8.97
C ARG A 376 24.82 -16.34 -8.20
N LEU A 377 24.64 -15.97 -6.94
CA LEU A 377 23.46 -16.35 -6.15
C LEU A 377 22.33 -15.31 -6.19
N ILE A 378 22.59 -14.10 -6.71
CA ILE A 378 21.55 -13.07 -6.86
C ILE A 378 20.55 -13.53 -7.93
N PRO A 379 19.26 -13.68 -7.60
CA PRO A 379 18.27 -14.16 -8.55
C PRO A 379 17.72 -13.01 -9.40
N GLY A 380 17.05 -13.37 -10.50
CA GLY A 380 16.14 -12.45 -11.19
C GLY A 380 14.84 -12.26 -10.40
N CYS A 381 14.02 -11.29 -10.80
CA CYS A 381 12.70 -11.10 -10.23
C CYS A 381 11.68 -10.68 -11.28
N ASP A 382 10.44 -11.09 -11.09
CA ASP A 382 9.28 -10.63 -11.85
C ASP A 382 8.58 -9.52 -11.07
N ILE A 383 8.35 -8.41 -11.74
CA ILE A 383 7.68 -7.24 -11.17
C ILE A 383 6.29 -7.16 -11.77
N PHE A 384 5.29 -7.19 -10.90
CA PHE A 384 3.88 -7.03 -11.23
C PHE A 384 3.41 -5.67 -10.72
N LEU A 385 3.03 -4.80 -11.65
CA LEU A 385 2.48 -3.48 -11.40
C LEU A 385 0.95 -3.58 -11.42
N HIS A 386 0.33 -3.47 -10.26
CA HIS A 386 -1.11 -3.49 -10.11
C HIS A 386 -1.65 -2.07 -10.22
N THR A 387 -2.62 -1.87 -11.11
CA THR A 387 -3.26 -0.57 -11.29
C THR A 387 -4.74 -0.65 -10.96
N THR A 388 -5.39 0.48 -10.75
CA THR A 388 -6.86 0.55 -10.63
C THR A 388 -7.57 0.58 -11.98
N GLY A 389 -6.83 0.60 -13.09
CA GLY A 389 -7.40 0.50 -14.43
C GLY A 389 -8.17 -0.80 -14.60
N THR A 390 -9.12 -0.81 -15.54
CA THR A 390 -9.97 -1.99 -15.81
C THR A 390 -9.62 -2.69 -17.12
N SER A 391 -8.57 -2.22 -17.80
CA SER A 391 -8.09 -2.73 -19.09
C SER A 391 -6.61 -2.44 -19.26
N ASP A 392 -5.90 -3.31 -19.98
CA ASP A 392 -4.47 -3.22 -20.23
C ASP A 392 -4.07 -1.97 -21.01
N ARG A 393 -4.96 -1.40 -21.84
CA ARG A 393 -4.70 -0.11 -22.48
C ARG A 393 -4.63 1.03 -21.45
N GLN A 394 -5.48 0.99 -20.42
CA GLN A 394 -5.50 2.01 -19.35
C GLN A 394 -4.26 1.86 -18.47
N GLY A 395 -3.91 0.62 -18.10
CA GLY A 395 -2.68 0.33 -17.37
C GLY A 395 -1.43 0.81 -18.12
N ARG A 396 -1.34 0.53 -19.43
CA ARG A 396 -0.19 0.98 -20.25
C ARG A 396 -0.13 2.50 -20.38
N LEU A 397 -1.28 3.14 -20.55
CA LEU A 397 -1.36 4.60 -20.68
C LEU A 397 -0.93 5.29 -19.37
N LEU A 398 -1.33 4.75 -18.22
CA LEU A 398 -0.83 5.19 -16.91
C LEU A 398 0.69 5.00 -16.78
N LEU A 399 1.21 3.80 -17.08
CA LEU A 399 2.64 3.54 -16.93
C LEU A 399 3.49 4.37 -17.91
N GLN A 400 2.99 4.65 -19.11
CA GLN A 400 3.62 5.58 -20.05
C GLN A 400 3.72 6.98 -19.45
N ALA A 401 2.64 7.47 -18.84
CA ALA A 401 2.64 8.77 -18.17
C ALA A 401 3.59 8.83 -16.96
N LEU A 402 3.79 7.71 -16.26
CA LEU A 402 4.76 7.62 -15.16
C LEU A 402 6.23 7.55 -15.65
N GLY A 403 6.48 7.31 -16.94
CA GLY A 403 7.82 7.29 -17.52
C GLY A 403 8.33 5.92 -17.99
N PHE A 404 7.48 4.89 -18.07
CA PHE A 404 7.89 3.59 -18.60
C PHE A 404 7.92 3.60 -20.14
N PRO A 405 9.05 3.23 -20.78
CA PRO A 405 9.10 3.03 -22.22
C PRO A 405 8.47 1.70 -22.60
N PHE A 406 7.76 1.65 -23.74
CA PHE A 406 7.16 0.44 -24.30
C PHE A 406 7.62 0.20 -25.73
N TYR A 407 7.83 -1.08 -26.10
CA TYR A 407 8.21 -1.48 -27.45
C TYR A 407 7.33 -2.61 -28.01
N GLY A 408 7.30 -2.72 -29.34
CA GLY A 408 6.57 -3.77 -30.06
C GLY A 408 5.08 -3.47 -30.28
N LYS A 409 4.35 -4.48 -30.77
CA LYS A 409 2.93 -4.34 -31.13
C LYS A 409 2.05 -4.29 -29.87
N LYS A 410 1.22 -3.26 -29.77
CA LYS A 410 0.21 -3.12 -28.73
C LYS A 410 -0.87 -4.19 -28.90
N THR A 411 -1.09 -5.01 -27.86
CA THR A 411 -2.31 -5.83 -27.73
C THR A 411 -3.50 -4.94 -27.40
N ARG A 412 -4.71 -5.43 -27.67
CA ARG A 412 -5.95 -4.66 -27.50
C ARG A 412 -6.21 -4.35 -26.03
#